data_AF-A0A958SPI2-F1
#
_entry.id   AF-A0A958SPI2-F1
#
_cell.length_a   1.000
_cell.length_b   1.000
_cell.length_c   1.000
_cell.angle_alpha   90.00
_cell.angle_beta   90.00
_cell.angle_gamma   90.00
#
_symmetry.space_group_name_H-M   'P 1'
#
loop_
_entity.id
_entity.type
_entity.pdbx_description
1 polymer ?
#
loop_
_entity_poly.entity_id
_entity_poly.type
_entity_poly.pdbx_seq_one_letter_code
_entity_poly.pdbx_strand_id
1 'polypeptide(L)'
;MIHPDTELSFISKEVGYGVVATKHIPAGTITWVLDKLDREFSPEHLETLEPVYQEILNTYTYRNNKGNYILCWDHGRYVNHSFNAN
;
A
#
# COMPACT_ATOMS: atom_id res chain seq x y z
N MET A 1 9.01 1.80 2.31
CA MET A 1 9.54 0.57 2.93
C MET A 1 8.66 0.08 4.08
N ILE A 2 8.10 -1.12 3.94
CA ILE A 2 7.38 -1.89 4.96
C ILE A 2 8.37 -2.60 5.90
N HIS A 3 7.96 -2.81 7.15
CA HIS A 3 8.75 -3.44 8.19
C HIS A 3 9.23 -4.84 7.77
N PRO A 4 10.50 -5.20 8.03
CA PRO A 4 11.08 -6.47 7.56
C PRO A 4 10.43 -7.71 8.20
N ASP A 5 9.85 -7.56 9.38
CA ASP A 5 9.13 -8.64 10.06
C ASP A 5 7.67 -8.74 9.60
N THR A 6 7.48 -8.62 8.29
CA THR A 6 6.20 -8.81 7.61
C THR A 6 6.42 -9.64 6.36
N GLU A 7 5.39 -10.38 5.95
CA GLU A 7 5.41 -11.18 4.73
C GLU A 7 4.11 -11.01 3.94
N LEU A 8 4.18 -11.33 2.65
CA LEU A 8 3.00 -11.38 1.79
C LEU A 8 2.36 -12.76 1.90
N SER A 9 1.09 -12.78 2.29
CA SER A 9 0.32 -14.02 2.48
C SER A 9 -1.04 -13.93 1.80
N PHE A 10 -1.52 -15.07 1.28
CA PHE A 10 -2.87 -15.17 0.76
C PHE A 10 -3.86 -15.19 1.94
N ILE A 11 -4.79 -14.24 1.98
CA ILE A 11 -5.75 -14.06 3.07
C ILE A 11 -7.04 -14.83 2.78
N SER A 12 -7.68 -14.54 1.64
CA SER A 12 -8.90 -15.21 1.20
C SER A 12 -9.16 -14.94 -0.28
N LYS A 13 -10.19 -15.56 -0.87
CA LYS A 13 -10.59 -15.28 -2.25
C LYS A 13 -11.17 -13.88 -2.43
N GLU A 14 -11.78 -13.35 -1.38
CA GLU A 14 -12.45 -12.05 -1.36
C GLU A 14 -11.46 -10.91 -1.17
N VAL A 15 -10.46 -11.09 -0.30
CA VAL A 15 -9.44 -10.06 0.00
C VAL A 15 -8.21 -10.20 -0.91
N GLY A 16 -7.87 -11.42 -1.32
CA GLY A 16 -6.65 -11.70 -2.06
C GLY A 16 -5.44 -11.76 -1.13
N TYR A 17 -4.35 -11.09 -1.50
CA TYR A 17 -3.11 -11.07 -0.74
C TYR A 17 -3.09 -9.94 0.28
N GLY A 18 -2.35 -10.15 1.36
CA GLY A 18 -2.18 -9.17 2.43
C GLY A 18 -0.81 -9.27 3.08
N VAL A 19 -0.48 -8.24 3.85
CA VAL A 19 0.73 -8.20 4.67
C VAL A 19 0.43 -8.74 6.07
N VAL A 20 1.21 -9.73 6.52
CA VAL A 20 1.06 -10.35 7.85
C VAL A 20 2.37 -10.20 8.62
N ALA A 21 2.28 -9.88 9.92
CA ALA A 21 3.45 -9.81 10.79
C ALA A 21 4.01 -11.22 11.06
N THR A 22 5.31 -11.42 10.90
CA THR A 22 5.98 -12.71 11.16
C THR A 22 6.38 -12.89 12.62
N LYS A 23 6.33 -11.80 13.41
CA LYS A 23 6.54 -11.79 14.86
C LYS A 23 5.74 -10.66 15.52
N HIS A 24 5.73 -10.64 16.86
CA HIS A 24 5.09 -9.55 17.60
C HIS A 24 5.77 -8.21 17.32
N ILE A 25 4.98 -7.22 16.87
CA ILE A 25 5.40 -5.84 16.66
C ILE A 25 4.70 -4.99 17.73
N PRO A 26 5.44 -4.33 18.65
CA PRO A 26 4.84 -3.52 19.70
C PRO A 26 4.01 -2.35 19.16
N ALA A 27 2.95 -1.97 19.87
CA ALA A 27 2.15 -0.79 19.56
C ALA A 27 3.04 0.49 19.54
N GLY A 28 2.82 1.35 18.54
CA GLY A 28 3.64 2.55 18.31
C GLY A 28 4.90 2.32 17.49
N THR A 29 5.21 1.08 17.08
CA THR A 29 6.30 0.80 16.15
C THR A 29 5.94 1.30 14.75
N ILE A 30 6.88 1.99 14.09
CA ILE A 30 6.72 2.42 12.69
C ILE A 30 6.81 1.17 11.79
N THR A 31 5.71 0.80 11.16
CA THR A 31 5.63 -0.38 10.28
C THR A 31 5.84 -0.06 8.81
N TRP A 32 5.78 1.21 8.42
CA TRP A 32 6.04 1.65 7.06
C TRP A 32 6.60 3.08 7.04
N VAL A 33 7.49 3.36 6.10
CA VAL A 33 8.00 4.71 5.82
C VAL A 33 7.97 4.98 4.32
N LEU A 34 7.68 6.22 3.95
CA LEU A 34 7.87 6.69 2.58
C LEU A 34 9.37 6.71 2.27
N ASP A 35 9.78 6.06 1.18
CA ASP A 35 11.17 6.07 0.72
C ASP A 35 11.32 6.56 -0.73
N LYS A 36 12.56 6.56 -1.23
CA LYS A 36 12.91 7.15 -2.53
C LYS A 36 12.37 6.39 -3.75
N LEU A 37 11.93 5.14 -3.58
CA LEU A 37 11.41 4.32 -4.66
C LEU A 37 9.88 4.37 -4.74
N ASP A 38 9.22 4.86 -3.70
CA ASP A 38 7.78 5.11 -3.74
C ASP A 38 7.46 6.19 -4.78
N ARG A 39 6.38 5.98 -5.53
CA ARG A 39 5.99 6.88 -6.62
C ARG A 39 4.77 7.71 -6.23
N GLU A 40 4.86 9.01 -6.47
CA GLU A 40 3.75 9.95 -6.29
C GLU A 40 3.19 10.35 -7.66
N PHE A 41 1.86 10.29 -7.79
CA PHE A 41 1.13 10.71 -8.99
C PHE A 41 0.07 11.73 -8.59
N SER A 42 0.03 12.87 -9.28
CA SER A 42 -1.10 13.79 -9.15
C SER A 42 -2.34 13.21 -9.84
N PRO A 43 -3.56 13.64 -9.47
CA PRO A 43 -4.77 13.23 -10.17
C PRO A 43 -4.70 13.48 -11.68
N GLU A 44 -4.19 14.63 -12.09
CA GLU A 44 -4.08 15.02 -13.50
C GLU A 44 -3.07 14.12 -14.24
N HIS A 45 -1.94 13.76 -13.61
CA HIS A 45 -1.00 12.81 -14.19
C HIS A 45 -1.65 11.43 -14.37
N LEU A 46 -2.38 10.94 -13.36
CA LEU A 46 -3.07 9.65 -13.46
C LEU A 46 -4.03 9.61 -14.65
N GLU A 47 -4.78 10.68 -14.89
CA GLU A 47 -5.72 10.78 -16.02
C GLU A 47 -5.04 10.72 -17.40
N THR A 48 -3.76 11.07 -17.50
CA THR A 48 -3.00 10.95 -18.76
C THR A 48 -2.52 9.53 -19.07
N LEU A 49 -2.54 8.62 -18.09
CA LEU A 49 -2.08 7.25 -18.26
C LEU A 49 -3.14 6.37 -18.94
N GLU A 50 -2.71 5.29 -19.57
CA GLU A 50 -3.63 4.32 -20.16
C GLU A 50 -4.52 3.66 -19.08
N PRO A 51 -5.74 3.21 -19.44
CA PRO A 51 -6.71 2.66 -18.47
C PRO A 51 -6.15 1.55 -17.58
N VAL A 52 -5.28 0.69 -18.12
CA VAL A 52 -4.65 -0.41 -17.35
C VAL A 52 -3.82 0.11 -16.18
N TYR A 53 -3.11 1.24 -16.34
CA TYR A 53 -2.34 1.82 -15.26
C TYR A 53 -3.22 2.57 -14.27
N GLN A 54 -4.29 3.22 -14.74
CA GLN A 54 -5.28 3.84 -13.87
C GLN A 54 -5.92 2.80 -12.95
N GLU A 55 -6.31 1.63 -13.47
CA GLU A 55 -6.87 0.52 -12.68
C GLU A 55 -5.90 0.01 -11.60
N ILE A 56 -4.62 -0.16 -11.96
CA ILE A 56 -3.56 -0.56 -11.01
C ILE A 56 -3.41 0.49 -9.92
N LEU A 57 -3.28 1.77 -10.29
CA LEU A 57 -3.08 2.85 -9.33
C LEU A 57 -4.30 3.03 -8.42
N ASN A 58 -5.51 2.94 -8.96
CA ASN A 58 -6.74 3.02 -8.17
C ASN A 58 -6.85 1.91 -7.10
N THR A 59 -6.21 0.76 -7.34
CA THR A 59 -6.23 -0.39 -6.44
C THR A 59 -5.10 -0.35 -5.41
N TYR A 60 -3.88 -0.01 -5.84
CA TYR A 60 -2.65 -0.24 -5.06
C TYR A 60 -2.04 1.04 -4.47
N THR A 61 -2.72 2.17 -4.57
CA THR A 61 -2.24 3.43 -3.99
C THR A 61 -3.14 3.89 -2.85
N TYR A 62 -2.57 4.67 -1.94
CA TYR A 62 -3.34 5.49 -1.00
C TYR A 62 -3.21 6.97 -1.37
N ARG A 63 -4.11 7.81 -0.83
CA ARG A 63 -4.04 9.27 -1.02
C ARG A 63 -3.28 9.94 0.12
N ASN A 64 -2.29 10.76 -0.22
CA ASN A 64 -1.61 11.60 0.76
C ASN A 64 -2.44 12.85 1.12
N ASN A 65 -1.92 13.70 1.99
CA ASN A 65 -2.58 14.93 2.45
C ASN A 65 -2.77 16.00 1.36
N LYS A 66 -2.12 15.85 0.20
CA LYS A 66 -2.32 16.72 -0.99
C LYS A 66 -3.35 16.14 -1.96
N GLY A 67 -3.87 14.94 -1.70
CA GLY A 67 -4.76 14.23 -2.61
C GLY A 67 -4.03 13.44 -3.71
N ASN A 68 -2.69 13.38 -3.68
CA ASN A 68 -1.91 12.63 -4.65
C ASN A 68 -1.90 11.13 -4.31
N TYR A 69 -1.81 10.30 -5.35
CA TYR A 69 -1.75 8.85 -5.26
C TYR A 69 -0.31 8.40 -5.00
N ILE A 70 -0.09 7.68 -3.90
CA ILE A 70 1.20 7.12 -3.53
C ILE A 70 1.20 5.62 -3.79
N LEU A 71 2.03 5.18 -4.74
CA LEU A 71 2.27 3.77 -5.02
C LEU A 71 3.50 3.30 -4.24
N CYS A 72 3.27 2.43 -3.27
CA CYS A 72 4.35 1.77 -2.54
C CYS A 72 5.09 0.79 -3.46
N TRP A 73 6.43 0.90 -3.55
CA TRP A 73 7.20 0.04 -4.45
C TRP A 73 7.31 -1.41 -3.95
N ASP A 74 7.21 -1.61 -2.63
CA ASP A 74 7.36 -2.89 -1.94
C ASP A 74 6.01 -3.54 -1.57
N HIS A 75 6.02 -4.48 -0.61
CA HIS A 75 4.80 -5.16 -0.15
C HIS A 75 3.81 -4.23 0.58
N GLY A 76 4.19 -3.00 0.95
CA GLY A 76 3.29 -2.04 1.59
C GLY A 76 2.03 -1.75 0.78
N ARG A 77 2.06 -1.94 -0.56
CA ARG A 77 0.86 -1.81 -1.42
C ARG A 77 -0.22 -2.87 -1.18
N TYR A 78 0.09 -3.94 -0.45
CA TYR A 78 -0.85 -5.01 -0.09
C TYR A 78 -1.36 -4.90 1.37
N VAL A 79 -1.16 -3.75 2.03
CA VAL A 79 -1.81 -3.50 3.34
C VAL A 79 -3.30 -3.29 3.10
N ASN A 80 -4.12 -4.19 3.66
CA ASN A 80 -5.56 -4.18 3.47
C ASN A 80 -6.25 -3.17 4.41
N HIS A 81 -7.43 -2.71 3.99
CA HIS A 81 -8.32 -1.91 4.82
C HIS A 81 -9.08 -2.77 5.84
N SER A 82 -9.30 -2.24 7.03
CA SER A 82 -10.20 -2.79 8.05
C SER A 82 -10.85 -1.67 8.84
N PHE A 83 -12.13 -1.79 9.16
CA PHE A 83 -12.82 -0.88 10.09
C PHE A 83 -12.36 -1.05 11.55
N ASN A 84 -11.68 -2.16 11.86
CA ASN A 84 -11.08 -2.44 13.16
C ASN A 84 -9.61 -2.82 12.94
N ALA A 85 -8.79 -1.83 12.56
CA ALA A 85 -7.36 -2.00 12.38
C ALA A 85 -6.64 -2.18 13.74
N ASN A 86 -5.47 -2.83 13.72
CA ASN A 86 -4.67 -3.18 14.89
C ASN A 86 -3.89 -2.00 15.47
#